data_AF-A0A8C0ATZ8-F1
#
_entry.id   AF-A0A8C0ATZ8-F1
#
_cell.length_a   1.000
_cell.length_b   1.000
_cell.length_c   1.000
_cell.angle_alpha   90.00
_cell.angle_beta   90.00
_cell.angle_gamma   90.00
#
_symmetry.space_group_name_H-M   'P 1'
#
loop_
_entity.id
_entity.type
_entity.pdbx_description
1 polymer ?
#
loop_
_entity_poly.entity_id
_entity_poly.type
_entity_poly.pdbx_seq_one_letter_code
_entity_poly.pdbx_strand_id
1 'polypeptide(L)'
;MVPASAVQAQIPYAWVNRNKYTVTEKVAYIGTSNWSGDYFVRMAGSALVVNQTVSQTSASTAAGTSIIREQLQVVFEWDWSSQYSANISDVERWESLCGSR
;
A
#
# COMPACT_ATOMS: atom_id res chain seq x y z
N MET A 1 -5.32 -8.01 -1.58
CA MET A 1 -6.62 -8.74 -1.58
C MET A 1 -6.48 -9.94 -2.49
N VAL A 2 -6.70 -11.15 -1.98
CA VAL A 2 -6.49 -12.43 -2.68
C VAL A 2 -7.85 -13.01 -3.06
N PRO A 3 -7.98 -13.81 -4.14
CA PRO A 3 -9.23 -14.48 -4.48
C PRO A 3 -9.83 -15.24 -3.29
N ALA A 4 -11.06 -14.88 -2.90
CA ALA A 4 -11.78 -15.56 -1.84
C ALA A 4 -12.46 -16.85 -2.34
N SER A 5 -12.50 -17.07 -3.66
CA SER A 5 -13.03 -18.30 -4.28
C SER A 5 -12.39 -18.57 -5.65
N ALA A 6 -12.52 -19.82 -6.12
CA ALA A 6 -12.04 -20.24 -7.44
C ALA A 6 -12.70 -19.47 -8.59
N VAL A 7 -13.98 -19.11 -8.46
CA VAL A 7 -14.70 -18.29 -9.45
C VAL A 7 -14.10 -16.89 -9.52
N GLN A 8 -13.80 -16.29 -8.37
CA GLN A 8 -13.21 -14.95 -8.30
C GLN A 8 -11.78 -14.92 -8.84
N ALA A 9 -11.05 -16.04 -8.73
CA ALA A 9 -9.70 -16.18 -9.30
C ALA A 9 -9.70 -16.14 -10.84
N GLN A 10 -10.83 -16.45 -11.49
CA GLN A 10 -10.93 -16.44 -12.96
C GLN A 10 -11.25 -15.07 -13.55
N ILE A 11 -11.55 -14.05 -12.72
CA ILE A 11 -11.85 -12.71 -13.22
C ILE A 11 -10.54 -12.01 -13.61
N PRO A 12 -10.31 -11.70 -14.90
CA PRO A 12 -9.06 -11.07 -15.33
C PRO A 12 -8.88 -9.70 -14.68
N TYR A 13 -7.66 -9.39 -14.25
CA TYR A 13 -7.24 -8.09 -13.70
C TYR A 13 -7.99 -7.61 -12.45
N ALA A 14 -8.86 -8.43 -11.84
CA ALA A 14 -9.58 -8.06 -10.62
C ALA A 14 -8.67 -7.89 -9.39
N TRP A 15 -7.41 -8.34 -9.48
CA TRP A 15 -6.50 -8.51 -8.35
C TRP A 15 -5.21 -7.69 -8.47
N VAL A 16 -5.30 -6.54 -9.15
CA VAL A 16 -4.16 -5.65 -9.31
C VAL A 16 -4.08 -4.70 -8.11
N ASN A 17 -2.98 -4.76 -7.36
CA ASN A 17 -2.71 -3.77 -6.32
C ASN A 17 -2.40 -2.41 -6.97
N ARG A 18 -3.21 -1.39 -6.68
CA ARG A 18 -3.02 0.00 -7.14
C ARG A 18 -2.97 1.01 -5.99
N ASN A 19 -2.73 0.53 -4.77
CA ASN A 19 -2.65 1.37 -3.59
C ASN A 19 -1.47 2.36 -3.71
N LYS A 20 -1.69 3.61 -3.31
CA LYS A 20 -0.68 4.68 -3.32
C LYS A 20 -0.68 5.34 -1.96
N TYR A 21 0.22 4.86 -1.12
CA TYR A 21 0.41 5.41 0.21
C TYR A 21 1.88 5.38 0.58
N THR A 22 2.24 6.09 1.62
CA THR A 22 3.55 6.01 2.25
C THR A 22 3.35 6.11 3.75
N VAL A 23 3.99 5.21 4.49
CA VAL A 23 3.94 5.18 5.94
C VAL A 23 5.35 5.44 6.47
N THR A 24 5.47 6.41 7.35
CA THR A 24 6.70 6.72 8.09
C THR A 24 6.48 6.40 9.56
N GLU A 25 7.45 6.67 10.42
CA GLU A 25 7.32 6.50 11.88
C GLU A 25 6.22 7.38 12.48
N LYS A 26 5.92 8.54 11.87
CA LYS A 26 5.02 9.55 12.46
C LYS A 26 3.80 9.90 11.60
N VAL A 27 3.93 9.75 10.30
CA VAL A 27 2.96 10.26 9.32
C VAL A 27 2.56 9.16 8.35
N ALA A 28 1.27 9.15 8.02
CA ALA A 28 0.73 8.40 6.89
C ALA A 28 0.30 9.36 5.77
N TYR A 29 0.70 9.04 4.55
CA TYR A 29 0.30 9.70 3.32
C TYR A 29 -0.56 8.74 2.50
N ILE A 30 -1.71 9.17 2.03
CA ILE A 30 -2.55 8.44 1.07
C ILE A 30 -2.85 9.39 -0.08
N GLY A 31 -2.61 8.97 -1.32
CA GLY A 31 -2.81 9.86 -2.47
C GLY A 31 -3.26 9.15 -3.72
N THR A 32 -3.42 9.94 -4.79
CA THR A 32 -3.82 9.43 -6.12
C THR A 32 -2.65 9.30 -7.09
N SER A 33 -1.48 9.86 -6.76
CA SER A 33 -0.30 9.89 -7.61
C SER A 33 0.61 8.68 -7.42
N ASN A 34 1.17 8.17 -8.51
CA ASN A 34 2.30 7.23 -8.43
C ASN A 34 3.58 7.99 -8.07
N TRP A 35 4.59 7.30 -7.52
CA TRP A 35 5.93 7.87 -7.30
C TRP A 35 6.75 7.90 -8.59
N SER A 36 6.24 8.61 -9.59
CA SER A 36 6.91 8.90 -10.85
C SER A 36 6.81 10.38 -11.13
N GLY A 37 7.91 10.99 -11.60
CA GLY A 37 8.01 12.45 -11.76
C GLY A 37 6.88 13.05 -12.60
N ASP A 38 6.43 12.33 -13.63
CA ASP A 38 5.34 12.75 -14.52
C ASP A 38 4.01 12.99 -13.81
N TYR A 39 3.68 12.20 -12.78
CA TYR A 39 2.48 12.40 -11.98
C TYR A 39 2.51 13.72 -11.18
N PHE A 40 3.70 14.24 -10.85
CA PHE A 40 3.85 15.48 -10.07
C PHE A 40 3.84 16.73 -10.94
N VAL A 41 4.29 16.65 -12.19
CA VAL A 41 4.35 17.81 -13.10
C VAL A 41 3.21 17.88 -14.10
N ARG A 42 2.60 16.74 -14.48
CA ARG A 42 1.65 16.68 -15.60
C ARG A 42 0.25 16.21 -15.23
N MET A 43 0.04 15.69 -14.03
CA MET A 43 -1.26 15.21 -13.59
C MET A 43 -1.73 15.98 -12.36
N ALA A 44 -3.04 16.23 -12.31
CA ALA A 44 -3.68 16.69 -11.08
C ALA A 44 -3.79 15.50 -10.11
N GLY A 45 -3.43 15.72 -8.86
CA GLY A 45 -3.52 14.73 -7.80
C GLY A 45 -4.05 15.34 -6.52
N SER A 46 -4.55 14.48 -5.63
CA SER A 46 -4.91 14.86 -4.27
C SER A 46 -4.32 13.86 -3.31
N ALA A 47 -4.12 14.32 -2.07
CA ALA A 47 -3.59 13.48 -1.01
C ALA A 47 -4.13 13.91 0.36
N LEU A 48 -4.25 12.91 1.24
CA LEU A 48 -4.50 13.08 2.65
C LEU A 48 -3.22 12.76 3.42
N VAL A 49 -2.78 13.70 4.25
CA VAL A 49 -1.64 13.54 5.15
C VAL A 49 -2.15 13.48 6.58
N VAL A 50 -1.91 12.35 7.24
CA VAL A 50 -2.38 12.08 8.61
C VAL A 50 -1.18 12.06 9.55
N ASN A 51 -1.10 13.04 10.45
CA ASN A 51 -0.13 13.10 11.54
C ASN A 51 -0.86 13.05 12.88
N GLN A 52 -0.99 11.85 13.44
CA GLN A 52 -1.70 11.62 14.72
C GLN A 52 -0.76 11.61 15.93
N THR A 53 0.56 11.82 15.74
CA THR A 53 1.51 11.87 16.88
C THR A 53 1.25 13.06 17.82
N VAL A 54 0.56 14.10 17.36
CA VAL A 54 0.26 15.31 18.13
C VAL A 54 -0.98 15.16 19.03
N SER A 55 -1.91 14.27 18.69
CA SER A 55 -3.20 14.13 19.40
C SER A 55 -3.19 13.14 20.56
N GLN A 56 -2.05 12.49 20.83
CA GLN A 56 -1.90 11.54 21.95
C GLN A 56 -2.01 12.20 23.35
N THR A 57 -2.13 13.53 23.42
CA THR A 57 -2.14 14.28 24.69
C THR A 57 -3.52 14.50 25.31
N SER A 58 -4.66 14.24 24.65
CA SER A 58 -5.96 14.59 25.28
C SER A 58 -7.23 13.81 24.88
N ALA A 59 -7.20 12.83 23.96
CA ALA A 59 -8.42 12.05 23.68
C ALA A 59 -8.12 10.61 23.24
N SER A 60 -8.52 9.68 24.10
CA SER A 60 -8.87 8.29 23.78
C SER A 60 -7.80 7.41 23.14
N THR A 61 -6.92 6.83 23.96
CA THR A 61 -6.79 5.36 23.97
C THR A 61 -8.03 4.78 24.65
N ALA A 62 -9.18 4.86 23.98
CA ALA A 62 -10.21 3.84 24.20
C ALA A 62 -9.53 2.54 23.75
N ALA A 63 -9.26 1.64 24.70
CA ALA A 63 -8.51 0.42 24.46
C ALA A 63 -9.11 -0.33 23.25
N GLY A 64 -8.43 -0.28 22.11
CA GLY A 64 -8.84 -0.95 20.87
C GLY A 64 -8.78 -0.15 19.57
N THR A 65 -8.71 1.18 19.58
CA THR A 65 -8.68 1.95 18.32
C THR A 65 -7.24 2.23 17.86
N SER A 66 -6.75 1.47 16.87
CA SER A 66 -5.45 1.77 16.22
C SER A 66 -5.55 3.03 15.36
N ILE A 67 -4.50 3.85 15.37
CA ILE A 67 -4.46 5.07 14.55
C ILE A 67 -4.31 4.73 13.06
N ILE A 68 -4.74 5.62 12.15
CA ILE A 68 -4.71 5.38 10.69
C ILE A 68 -3.31 5.00 10.21
N ARG A 69 -2.28 5.61 10.81
CA ARG A 69 -0.88 5.29 10.53
C ARG A 69 -0.54 3.83 10.84
N GLU A 70 -1.00 3.29 11.97
CA GLU A 70 -0.78 1.89 12.36
C GLU A 70 -1.55 0.93 11.45
N GLN A 71 -2.80 1.28 11.10
CA GLN A 71 -3.60 0.48 10.17
C GLN A 71 -2.93 0.36 8.81
N LEU A 72 -2.38 1.46 8.28
CA LEU A 72 -1.63 1.44 7.02
C LEU A 72 -0.32 0.65 7.12
N GLN A 73 0.36 0.68 8.26
CA GLN A 73 1.52 -0.18 8.48
C GLN A 73 1.12 -1.66 8.41
N VAL A 74 0.01 -2.06 9.02
CA VAL A 74 -0.47 -3.46 8.94
C VAL A 74 -0.75 -3.88 7.50
N VAL A 75 -1.38 -3.01 6.70
CA VAL A 75 -1.60 -3.26 5.26
C VAL A 75 -0.27 -3.39 4.51
N PHE A 76 0.70 -2.52 4.81
CA PHE A 76 2.04 -2.61 4.23
C PHE A 76 2.72 -3.93 4.54
N GLU A 77 2.78 -4.33 5.82
CA GLU A 77 3.44 -5.57 6.21
C GLU A 77 2.75 -6.80 5.61
N TRP A 78 1.42 -6.76 5.50
CA TRP A 78 0.65 -7.83 4.85
C TRP A 78 0.99 -7.96 3.36
N ASP A 79 1.05 -6.84 2.63
CA ASP A 79 1.46 -6.84 1.22
C ASP A 79 2.94 -7.24 1.09
N TRP A 80 3.83 -6.73 1.95
CA TRP A 80 5.27 -6.96 1.91
C TRP A 80 5.66 -8.41 2.16
N SER A 81 5.04 -9.06 3.16
CA SER A 81 5.29 -10.46 3.52
C SER A 81 4.47 -11.47 2.72
N SER A 82 3.67 -11.01 1.76
CA SER A 82 2.83 -11.85 0.91
C SER A 82 3.65 -12.80 0.03
N GLN A 83 3.11 -13.99 -0.24
CA GLN A 83 3.68 -14.94 -1.22
C GLN A 83 3.75 -14.37 -2.65
N TYR A 84 2.96 -13.33 -2.94
CA TYR A 84 2.94 -12.64 -4.23
C TYR A 84 4.02 -11.54 -4.34
N SER A 85 4.76 -11.28 -3.27
CA SER A 85 5.85 -10.31 -3.26
C SER A 85 7.17 -10.96 -3.66
N ALA A 86 7.94 -10.25 -4.49
CA ALA A 86 9.24 -10.67 -4.97
C ALA A 86 10.27 -9.57 -4.71
N ASN A 87 11.50 -9.96 -4.35
CA ASN A 87 12.58 -9.01 -4.15
C ASN A 87 12.97 -8.40 -5.50
N ILE A 88 13.06 -7.08 -5.58
CA ILE A 88 13.45 -6.38 -6.81
C ILE A 88 14.86 -6.73 -7.29
N SER A 89 15.75 -7.16 -6.39
CA SER A 89 17.11 -7.58 -6.75
C SER A 89 17.17 -9.01 -7.30
N ASP A 90 16.10 -9.81 -7.19
CA ASP A 90 16.04 -11.21 -7.61
C ASP A 90 15.60 -11.33 -9.08
N VAL A 91 16.51 -10.95 -9.99
CA VAL A 91 16.23 -10.79 -11.43
C VAL A 91 15.72 -12.08 -12.08
N GLU A 92 16.26 -13.24 -11.72
CA GLU A 92 15.84 -14.55 -12.26
C GLU A 92 14.36 -14.83 -11.93
N ARG A 93 13.95 -14.51 -10.69
CA ARG A 93 12.54 -14.64 -10.29
C ARG A 93 11.64 -13.68 -11.07
N TRP A 94 12.10 -12.47 -11.40
CA TRP A 94 11.34 -11.53 -12.24
C TRP A 94 11.12 -12.05 -13.66
N GLU A 95 12.14 -12.66 -14.29
CA GLU A 95 12.00 -13.24 -15.63
C GLU A 95 10.92 -14.34 -15.64
N SER A 96 10.85 -15.15 -14.59
CA SER A 96 9.82 -16.19 -14.46
C SER A 96 8.41 -15.63 -14.23
N LEU A 97 8.26 -14.53 -13.49
CA LEU A 97 6.97 -13.96 -13.09
C LEU A 97 6.39 -12.99 -14.13
N CYS A 98 7.25 -12.24 -14.82
CA CYS A 98 6.86 -11.19 -15.76
C CYS A 98 7.12 -11.57 -17.23
N GLY A 99 7.75 -12.71 -17.49
CA GLY A 99 8.19 -13.12 -18.81
C GLY A 99 9.47 -12.41 -19.25
N SER A 100 10.16 -12.96 -20.26
CA SER A 100 11.28 -12.27 -20.89
C SER A 100 10.75 -11.02 -21.61
N ARG A 101 11.43 -9.88 -21.42
CA ARG A 101 11.12 -8.65 -22.16
C ARG A 101 11.44 -8.78 -23.64
#